data_AF-A0A9E3UAA9-F1
#
_entry.id   AF-A0A9E3UAA9-F1
#
_cell.length_a   1.000
_cell.length_b   1.000
_cell.length_c   1.000
_cell.angle_alpha   90.00
_cell.angle_beta   90.00
_cell.angle_gamma   90.00
#
_symmetry.space_group_name_H-M   'P 1'
#
loop_
_entity.id
_entity.type
_entity.pdbx_description
1 polymer ?
#
loop_
_entity_poly.entity_id
_entity_poly.type
_entity_poly.pdbx_seq_one_letter_code
_entity_poly.pdbx_strand_id
1 'polypeptide(L)'
;MLSLRDGVPDPSFGTGGWFHSTLGDGKRVALAVAPDGRIYIAAGPGLHVQRLMPDGSVDLSCGTLGTVTHALPSAPALAVVDHRGALLVAMDEQDETETTSASVVRLSPTGSLDGAFASGGRAALPAAYVHGIALQST
;
A
#
# COMPACT_ATOMS: atom_id res chain seq x y z
N MET A 1 10.05 -9.75 6.20
CA MET A 1 11.40 -10.31 6.41
C MET A 1 12.31 -9.70 5.37
N LEU A 2 13.34 -8.97 5.81
CA LEU A 2 14.49 -8.66 4.96
C LEU A 2 15.58 -9.67 5.32
N SER A 3 16.33 -10.18 4.33
CA SER A 3 17.33 -11.22 4.55
C SER A 3 18.70 -10.78 4.06
N LEU A 4 19.74 -11.15 4.82
CA LEU A 4 21.13 -11.09 4.40
C LEU A 4 21.39 -12.07 3.25
N ARG A 5 22.55 -11.95 2.60
CA ARG A 5 22.91 -12.74 1.40
C ARG A 5 22.90 -14.26 1.60
N ASP A 6 22.77 -14.74 2.84
CA ASP A 6 22.78 -16.13 3.27
C ASP A 6 21.40 -16.65 3.74
N GLY A 7 20.33 -15.87 3.59
CA GLY A 7 18.99 -16.30 4.02
C GLY A 7 18.70 -16.04 5.50
N VAL A 8 19.65 -15.49 6.26
CA VAL A 8 19.46 -15.09 7.65
C VAL A 8 18.63 -13.79 7.70
N PRO A 9 17.60 -13.67 8.56
CA PRO A 9 16.90 -12.41 8.76
C PRO A 9 17.87 -11.31 9.18
N ASP A 10 17.80 -10.13 8.55
CA ASP A 10 18.63 -8.99 8.91
C ASP A 10 18.19 -8.44 10.28
N PRO A 11 18.98 -8.60 11.36
CA PRO A 11 18.54 -8.20 12.70
C PRO A 11 18.39 -6.68 12.86
N SER A 12 18.91 -5.88 11.93
CA SER A 12 18.72 -4.43 11.92
C SER A 12 17.33 -4.01 11.40
N PHE A 13 16.57 -4.94 10.83
CA PHE A 13 15.22 -4.69 10.36
C PHE A 13 14.17 -5.00 11.43
N GLY A 14 13.48 -3.99 11.94
CA GLY A 14 12.42 -4.13 12.94
C GLY A 14 12.91 -4.87 14.19
N THR A 15 12.13 -5.85 14.66
CA THR A 15 12.47 -6.69 15.81
C THR A 15 12.98 -8.04 15.33
N GLY A 16 14.30 -8.25 15.41
CA GLY A 16 14.93 -9.53 15.06
C GLY A 16 14.81 -9.90 13.58
N GLY A 17 14.74 -8.91 12.68
CA GLY A 17 14.56 -9.09 11.23
C GLY A 17 13.11 -9.11 10.76
N TRP A 18 12.18 -8.79 11.67
CA TRP A 18 10.75 -8.85 11.41
C TRP A 18 10.05 -7.54 11.78
N PHE A 19 9.11 -7.18 10.94
CA PHE A 19 8.09 -6.19 11.28
C PHE A 19 6.74 -6.91 11.37
N HIS A 20 6.01 -6.64 12.44
CA HIS A 20 4.67 -7.18 12.65
C HIS A 20 3.65 -6.05 12.53
N SER A 21 2.93 -6.03 11.41
CA SER A 21 1.83 -5.08 11.21
C SER A 21 0.54 -5.65 11.80
N THR A 22 -0.19 -4.82 12.53
CA THR A 22 -1.55 -5.13 13.02
C THR A 22 -2.62 -4.40 12.20
N LEU A 23 -2.28 -3.93 11.00
CA LEU A 23 -3.22 -3.23 10.14
C LEU A 23 -4.24 -4.19 9.51
N GLY A 24 -5.49 -3.75 9.46
CA GLY A 24 -6.54 -4.47 8.76
C GLY A 24 -6.88 -5.82 9.40
N ASP A 25 -7.42 -6.73 8.59
CA ASP A 25 -7.80 -8.09 9.01
C ASP A 25 -6.75 -9.16 8.66
N GLY A 26 -5.63 -8.76 8.05
CA GLY A 26 -4.55 -9.62 7.63
C GLY A 26 -4.82 -10.47 6.38
N LYS A 27 -5.98 -10.35 5.72
CA LYS A 27 -6.35 -11.17 4.54
C LYS A 27 -6.01 -10.53 3.20
N ARG A 28 -5.93 -9.20 3.17
CA ARG A 28 -5.67 -8.40 1.96
C ARG A 28 -4.56 -7.43 2.27
N VAL A 29 -3.36 -7.74 1.76
CA VAL A 29 -2.15 -6.95 1.99
C VAL A 29 -1.41 -6.78 0.67
N ALA A 30 -1.02 -5.55 0.36
CA ALA A 30 -0.11 -5.21 -0.72
C ALA A 30 1.10 -4.47 -0.17
N LEU A 31 2.28 -4.74 -0.74
CA LEU A 31 3.55 -4.14 -0.36
C LEU A 31 4.13 -3.36 -1.54
N ALA A 32 4.74 -2.21 -1.26
CA ALA A 32 5.54 -1.47 -2.23
C ALA A 32 6.80 -0.92 -1.57
N VAL A 33 7.91 -0.85 -2.31
CA VAL A 33 9.17 -0.28 -1.84
C VAL A 33 9.48 0.94 -2.69
N ALA A 34 9.70 2.08 -2.04
CA ALA A 34 10.07 3.32 -2.69
C ALA A 34 11.56 3.35 -3.06
N PRO A 35 11.96 4.20 -4.03
CA PRO A 35 13.36 4.33 -4.42
C PRO A 35 14.31 4.73 -3.27
N ASP A 36 13.78 5.38 -2.23
CA ASP A 36 14.52 5.77 -1.01
C ASP A 36 14.58 4.65 0.05
N GLY A 37 14.05 3.47 -0.26
CA GLY A 37 14.02 2.31 0.62
C GLY A 37 12.86 2.28 1.63
N ARG A 38 11.99 3.31 1.67
CA ARG A 38 10.78 3.25 2.50
C ARG A 38 9.84 2.16 2.00
N ILE A 39 9.17 1.50 2.93
CA ILE A 39 8.28 0.36 2.64
C ILE A 39 6.85 0.78 2.97
N TYR A 40 5.92 0.55 2.04
CA TYR A 40 4.50 0.79 2.22
C TYR A 40 3.78 -0.54 2.40
N ILE A 41 2.96 -0.63 3.42
CA ILE A 41 2.05 -1.75 3.71
C ILE A 41 0.64 -1.21 3.54
N ALA A 42 -0.07 -1.66 2.50
CA ALA A 42 -1.48 -1.38 2.31
C ALA A 42 -2.30 -2.60 2.75
N ALA A 43 -3.27 -2.44 3.64
CA ALA A 43 -4.09 -3.52 4.18
C ALA A 43 -5.59 -3.16 4.18
N GLY A 44 -6.45 -4.18 3.99
CA GLY A 44 -7.91 -4.06 4.06
C GLY A 44 -8.51 -4.64 5.36
N PRO A 45 -9.84 -4.55 5.57
CA PRO A 45 -10.84 -3.97 4.66
C PRO A 45 -10.73 -2.44 4.56
N GLY A 46 -11.25 -1.87 3.47
CA GLY A 46 -10.95 -0.48 3.12
C GLY A 46 -9.48 -0.32 2.74
N LEU A 47 -8.89 0.83 3.08
CA LEU A 47 -7.48 1.07 2.85
C LEU A 47 -6.80 1.63 4.09
N HIS A 48 -6.05 0.78 4.76
CA HIS A 48 -5.08 1.16 5.78
C HIS A 48 -3.68 1.16 5.16
N VAL A 49 -2.89 2.20 5.38
CA VAL A 49 -1.51 2.29 4.89
C VAL A 49 -0.60 2.60 6.06
N GLN A 50 0.40 1.75 6.28
CA GLN A 50 1.51 2.02 7.18
C GLN A 50 2.79 2.14 6.36
N ARG A 51 3.60 3.15 6.70
CA ARG A 51 4.91 3.32 6.09
C ARG A 51 6.00 2.98 7.08
N LEU A 52 7.00 2.24 6.63
CA LEU A 52 8.21 1.93 7.37
C LEU A 52 9.40 2.64 6.74
N MET A 53 10.36 2.97 7.58
CA MET A 53 11.71 3.32 7.20
C MET A 53 12.45 2.08 6.67
N PRO A 54 13.59 2.23 5.98
CA PRO A 54 14.36 1.10 5.45
C PRO A 54 14.80 0.08 6.52
N ASP A 55 14.97 0.52 7.77
CA ASP A 55 15.30 -0.31 8.94
C ASP A 55 14.06 -0.99 9.56
N GLY A 56 12.89 -0.89 8.94
CA GLY A 56 11.65 -1.49 9.42
C GLY A 56 10.99 -0.76 10.59
N SER A 57 11.55 0.37 11.07
CA SER A 57 10.87 1.23 12.03
C SER A 57 9.68 1.95 11.39
N VAL A 58 8.64 2.26 12.16
CA VAL A 58 7.46 2.97 11.64
C VAL A 58 7.82 4.42 11.32
N ASP A 59 7.51 4.85 10.09
CA ASP A 59 7.69 6.25 9.68
C ASP A 59 6.53 7.10 10.22
N LEU A 60 6.76 7.75 11.36
CA LEU A 60 5.77 8.58 12.05
C LEU A 60 5.39 9.87 11.29
N SER A 61 6.06 10.19 10.18
CA SER A 61 5.67 11.32 9.32
C SER A 61 4.47 11.01 8.42
N CYS A 62 4.06 9.73 8.34
CA CYS A 62 2.91 9.29 7.57
C CYS A 62 1.66 9.21 8.47
N GLY A 63 0.64 10.02 8.20
CA GLY A 63 -0.63 9.95 8.93
C GLY A 63 -0.50 10.09 10.46
N THR A 64 -1.35 9.36 11.17
CA THR A 64 -1.37 9.33 12.65
C THR A 64 -0.68 8.06 13.12
N LEU A 65 0.38 8.21 13.93
CA LEU A 65 1.20 7.09 14.42
C LEU A 65 1.74 6.20 13.27
N GLY A 66 2.10 6.81 12.15
CA GLY A 66 2.62 6.10 10.98
C GLY A 66 1.57 5.40 10.12
N THR A 67 0.27 5.63 10.40
CA THR A 67 -0.85 4.98 9.72
C THR A 67 -1.81 5.99 9.12
N VAL A 68 -2.27 5.72 7.90
CA VAL A 68 -3.40 6.40 7.26
C VAL A 68 -4.51 5.40 7.00
N THR A 69 -5.75 5.83 7.19
CA THR A 69 -6.94 5.01 6.92
C THR A 69 -7.90 5.79 6.01
N HIS A 70 -8.35 5.14 4.95
CA HIS A 70 -9.43 5.60 4.08
C HIS A 70 -10.55 4.55 4.06
N ALA A 71 -11.76 4.98 4.39
CA ALA A 71 -12.96 4.15 4.32
C ALA A 71 -13.38 3.99 2.85
N LEU A 72 -12.88 2.94 2.21
CA LEU A 72 -13.18 2.60 0.82
C LEU A 72 -13.96 1.29 0.77
N PRO A 73 -14.88 1.09 -0.20
CA PRO A 73 -15.67 -0.13 -0.35
C PRO A 73 -14.87 -1.29 -0.99
N SER A 74 -13.55 -1.29 -0.88
CA SER A 74 -12.65 -2.16 -1.64
C SER A 74 -11.49 -2.60 -0.75
N ALA A 75 -10.72 -3.61 -1.19
CA ALA A 75 -9.53 -4.06 -0.49
C ALA A 75 -8.29 -3.96 -1.39
N PRO A 76 -7.10 -3.69 -0.84
CA PRO A 76 -5.87 -3.59 -1.62
C PRO A 76 -5.51 -4.95 -2.22
N ALA A 77 -5.18 -4.94 -3.51
CA ALA A 77 -4.69 -6.09 -4.26
C ALA A 77 -3.20 -5.93 -4.60
N LEU A 78 -2.82 -4.77 -5.13
CA LEU A 78 -1.45 -4.45 -5.52
C LEU A 78 -1.11 -3.01 -5.16
N ALA A 79 0.17 -2.72 -4.94
CA ALA A 79 0.65 -1.39 -4.64
C ALA A 79 1.96 -1.10 -5.39
N VAL A 80 2.11 0.13 -5.88
CA VAL A 80 3.36 0.66 -6.45
C VAL A 80 3.55 2.09 -5.99
N VAL A 81 4.79 2.54 -5.91
CA VAL A 81 5.13 3.89 -5.47
C VAL A 81 5.97 4.57 -6.53
N ASP A 82 5.63 5.82 -6.84
CA ASP A 82 6.33 6.61 -7.84
C ASP A 82 7.62 7.24 -7.30
N HIS A 83 8.42 7.82 -8.20
CA HIS A 83 9.69 8.47 -7.86
C HIS A 83 9.55 9.68 -6.92
N ARG A 84 8.33 10.20 -6.74
CA ARG A 84 8.01 11.29 -5.82
C ARG A 84 7.45 10.80 -4.50
N GLY A 85 7.32 9.49 -4.32
CA GLY A 85 6.78 8.85 -3.12
C GLY A 85 5.25 8.79 -3.09
N ALA A 86 4.55 9.10 -4.17
CA ALA A 86 3.10 8.91 -4.23
C ALA A 86 2.80 7.41 -4.40
N LEU A 87 1.90 6.88 -3.58
CA LEU A 87 1.51 5.48 -3.59
C LEU A 87 0.29 5.30 -4.49
N LEU A 88 0.35 4.40 -5.46
CA LEU A 88 -0.82 3.91 -6.17
C LEU A 88 -1.18 2.54 -5.61
N VAL A 89 -2.44 2.37 -5.23
CA VAL A 89 -2.98 1.10 -4.73
C VAL A 89 -4.10 0.67 -5.65
N ALA A 90 -3.92 -0.48 -6.30
CA ALA A 90 -4.97 -1.14 -7.02
C ALA A 90 -5.80 -1.96 -6.03
N MET A 91 -7.11 -1.87 -6.15
CA MET A 91 -8.06 -2.43 -5.21
C MET A 91 -9.10 -3.25 -5.94
N ASP A 92 -9.41 -4.42 -5.39
CA ASP A 92 -10.55 -5.22 -5.83
C ASP A 92 -11.79 -4.82 -5.02
N GLU A 93 -12.89 -4.62 -5.72
CA GLU A 93 -14.20 -4.25 -5.20
C GLU A 93 -15.17 -5.40 -5.49
N GLN A 94 -15.77 -5.95 -4.44
CA GLN A 94 -16.78 -6.98 -4.56
C GLN A 94 -18.10 -6.38 -4.10
N ASP A 95 -19.06 -6.27 -5.01
CA ASP A 95 -20.41 -5.83 -4.66
C ASP A 95 -21.26 -7.00 -4.13
N GLU A 96 -22.45 -6.67 -3.62
CA GLU A 96 -23.41 -7.65 -3.10
C GLU A 96 -23.92 -8.64 -4.16
N THR A 97 -23.69 -8.36 -5.45
CA THR A 97 -24.08 -9.21 -6.59
C THR A 97 -22.95 -10.14 -7.04
N GLU A 98 -21.84 -10.17 -6.30
CA GLU A 98 -20.58 -10.85 -6.67
C GLU A 98 -19.95 -10.34 -7.98
N THR A 99 -20.43 -9.21 -8.50
CA THR A 99 -19.77 -8.56 -9.63
C THR A 99 -18.50 -7.94 -9.07
N THR A 100 -17.36 -8.44 -9.55
CA THR A 100 -16.08 -7.87 -9.16
C THR A 100 -15.78 -6.69 -10.08
N SER A 101 -15.37 -5.59 -9.47
CA SER A 101 -14.86 -4.39 -10.13
C SER A 101 -13.49 -4.08 -9.56
N ALA A 102 -12.74 -3.20 -10.21
CA ALA A 102 -11.46 -2.75 -9.71
C ALA A 102 -11.42 -1.22 -9.63
N SER A 103 -10.58 -0.71 -8.74
CA SER A 103 -10.23 0.69 -8.76
C SER A 103 -8.75 0.90 -8.47
N VAL A 104 -8.22 2.04 -8.87
CA VAL A 104 -6.90 2.50 -8.48
C VAL A 104 -7.08 3.76 -7.67
N VAL A 105 -6.48 3.81 -6.49
CA VAL A 105 -6.38 5.04 -5.71
C VAL A 105 -4.94 5.53 -5.70
N ARG A 106 -4.76 6.85 -5.71
CA ARG A 106 -3.44 7.47 -5.54
C ARG A 106 -3.42 8.24 -4.23
N LEU A 107 -2.43 7.96 -3.41
CA LEU A 107 -2.13 8.68 -2.18
C LEU A 107 -0.88 9.54 -2.37
N SER A 108 -0.90 10.73 -1.78
CA SER A 108 0.28 11.58 -1.62
C SER A 108 1.36 10.87 -0.78
N PRO A 109 2.60 11.38 -0.75
CA PRO A 109 3.63 10.87 0.16
C PRO A 109 3.25 10.99 1.64
N THR A 110 2.28 11.80 2.02
CA THR A 110 1.78 11.86 3.41
C THR A 110 0.57 10.94 3.65
N GLY A 111 0.14 10.21 2.62
CA GLY A 111 -0.92 9.22 2.62
C GLY A 111 -2.33 9.77 2.40
N SER A 112 -2.50 11.08 2.22
CA SER A 112 -3.80 11.67 1.83
C SER A 112 -4.16 11.30 0.38
N LEU A 113 -5.45 11.16 0.05
CA LEU A 113 -5.88 10.97 -1.34
C LEU A 113 -5.40 12.14 -2.22
N ASP A 114 -4.78 11.82 -3.36
CA ASP A 114 -4.35 12.80 -4.35
C ASP A 114 -5.56 13.25 -5.17
N GLY A 115 -6.19 14.35 -4.78
CA GLY A 115 -7.37 14.88 -5.46
C GLY A 115 -7.16 15.26 -6.93
N ALA A 116 -5.91 15.41 -7.39
CA ALA A 116 -5.60 15.66 -8.79
C ALA A 116 -5.62 14.37 -9.66
N PHE A 117 -5.66 13.20 -9.03
CA PHE A 117 -5.74 11.92 -9.72
C PHE A 117 -7.20 11.52 -9.96
N ALA A 118 -7.58 11.44 -11.23
CA ALA A 118 -8.92 11.03 -11.67
C ALA A 118 -10.04 11.78 -10.91
N SER A 119 -11.02 11.06 -10.35
CA SER A 119 -12.11 11.66 -9.59
C SER A 119 -11.82 11.57 -8.09
N GLY A 120 -11.25 12.64 -7.53
CA GLY A 120 -11.01 12.74 -6.08
C GLY A 120 -10.00 11.72 -5.54
N GLY A 121 -9.03 11.31 -6.36
CA GLY A 121 -7.99 10.35 -5.99
C GLY A 121 -8.33 8.89 -6.28
N ARG A 122 -9.48 8.60 -6.92
CA ARG A 122 -9.90 7.25 -7.31
C ARG A 122 -10.25 7.18 -8.79
N ALA A 123 -9.75 6.16 -9.46
CA ALA A 123 -10.13 5.77 -10.82
C ALA A 123 -10.86 4.42 -10.76
N ALA A 124 -12.11 4.37 -11.19
CA ALA A 124 -12.83 3.11 -11.37
C ALA A 124 -12.39 2.43 -12.67
N LEU A 125 -12.28 1.10 -12.64
CA LEU A 125 -11.91 0.28 -13.78
C LEU A 125 -13.07 -0.68 -14.09
N PRO A 126 -13.37 -0.93 -15.38
CA PRO A 126 -14.42 -1.88 -15.78
C PRO A 126 -14.00 -3.35 -15.60
N ALA A 127 -12.80 -3.62 -15.09
CA ALA A 127 -12.24 -4.98 -14.96
C ALA A 127 -12.59 -5.62 -13.61
N ALA A 128 -12.68 -6.96 -13.62
CA ALA A 128 -13.07 -7.73 -12.45
C ALA A 128 -11.96 -7.94 -11.41
N TYR A 129 -10.70 -8.11 -11.83
CA TYR A 129 -9.58 -8.29 -10.90
C TYR A 129 -8.33 -7.59 -11.38
N VAL A 130 -7.57 -7.02 -10.46
CA VAL A 130 -6.25 -6.47 -10.78
C VAL A 130 -5.19 -7.56 -10.70
N HIS A 131 -4.56 -7.87 -11.83
CA HIS A 131 -3.45 -8.84 -11.91
C HIS A 131 -2.07 -8.19 -12.06
N GLY A 132 -2.02 -6.90 -12.36
CA GLY A 132 -0.78 -6.16 -12.51
C GLY A 132 -1.00 -4.67 -12.45
N ILE A 133 -0.02 -3.95 -11.92
CA ILE A 133 0.05 -2.50 -11.96
C ILE A 133 1.51 -2.12 -12.21
N ALA A 134 1.73 -1.14 -13.08
CA ALA A 134 3.05 -0.63 -13.39
C ALA A 134 2.96 0.89 -13.57
N LEU A 135 4.08 1.56 -13.27
CA LEU A 135 4.22 2.99 -13.50
C LEU A 135 4.87 3.20 -14.86
N GLN A 136 4.31 4.12 -15.65
CA GLN A 136 4.97 4.58 -16.87
C GLN A 136 5.90 5.73 -16.51
N SER A 137 7.19 5.58 -16.83
CA SER A 137 8.15 6.68 -16.79
C SER A 137 7.85 7.62 -17.96
N THR A 138 7.70 8.91 -17.67
CA THR A 138 7.70 9.98 -18.68
C THR A 138 9.10 10.52 -18.88
#